data_AF-A0A1Q3UQX8-F1
#
_entry.id   AF-A0A1Q3UQX8-F1
#
_cell.length_a   1.000
_cell.length_b   1.000
_cell.length_c   1.000
_cell.angle_alpha   90.00
_cell.angle_beta   90.00
_cell.angle_gamma   90.00
#
_symmetry.space_group_name_H-M   'P 1'
#
loop_
_entity.id
_entity.type
_entity.pdbx_description
1 polymer ?
#
loop_
_entity_poly.entity_id
_entity_poly.type
_entity_poly.pdbx_seq_one_letter_code
_entity_poly.pdbx_strand_id
1 'polypeptide(L)'
;MQVIAKDVRVSPDAKTQIPGLPVVVKAPADLPRSNAQDAKPLQGLLAYQYDLWERSILFWDTLRQRAVNMIAHERAGKPPLLDFDYELLLDARRFDQPANYALLRITRIDEACLEDCLDPAKPPVVVVDPRAGHGPGIGGFKRDSEIGIAMHQGHPVYFVSFFPEPCPGQTLGDVLHALRRFVEEVAKRHPGAAPIVYGNCQAGWAITLLSADCEGLVGPAVLNGSPLSYWAGESGVNPMRIAGGFVGGAWLTHFLADLGDGRFDGAWLVANFENLKPESMWEKYANLFTNVDTERERFLEFERWWNAWYFLSRGEILAIVENLFIGNKLEEGQLRICDGCTVDLRRIRNPLIIFASYGDNITPPQQALDWIPAVYRATADLKAAGQRIVYLTNPHVGHLGIFVSAKVARLEHRAILESVEEIAALAPGLYEMKIDNPSGDPDCHKPEYSVHFEERDIADIKVDTPLKAFERVRQISEANEQLYKTFVSPCVRSFSNPATAALLEWLHPMRTSRYLLSDEFNPWMRAVAGFARLVEGRRAPLPPGNAFLARERELNDQVFKGIEQGRKQRDALEERVFTLTYGDAHQTKSDVGGTAA
;
A
#
# COMPACT_ATOMS: atom_id res chain seq x y z
N MET A 1 34.07 8.17 -12.43
CA MET A 1 33.93 9.50 -13.07
C MET A 1 33.03 10.32 -12.17
N GLN A 2 33.57 11.36 -11.53
CA GLN A 2 32.83 12.24 -10.60
C GLN A 2 31.67 12.90 -11.35
N VAL A 3 30.44 12.67 -10.88
CA VAL A 3 29.25 13.38 -11.39
C VAL A 3 28.94 14.49 -10.39
N ILE A 4 29.15 15.71 -10.87
CA ILE A 4 28.81 16.97 -10.22
C ILE A 4 27.28 17.09 -10.30
N ALA A 5 26.59 16.93 -9.16
CA ALA A 5 25.20 17.34 -9.02
C ALA A 5 25.15 18.87 -9.01
N LYS A 6 24.51 19.48 -10.01
CA LYS A 6 24.21 20.91 -10.04
C LYS A 6 22.70 21.10 -10.06
N ASP A 7 22.22 21.73 -8.99
CA ASP A 7 21.09 22.65 -8.87
C ASP A 7 20.10 22.71 -10.04
N VAL A 8 18.94 22.08 -9.85
CA VAL A 8 17.70 22.48 -10.52
C VAL A 8 16.83 23.15 -9.46
N ARG A 9 16.86 24.49 -9.43
CA ARG A 9 15.96 25.31 -8.60
C ARG A 9 14.57 25.29 -9.24
N VAL A 10 13.57 24.78 -8.51
CA VAL A 10 12.15 24.99 -8.79
C VAL A 10 11.68 26.18 -7.92
N SER A 11 10.93 27.10 -8.52
CA SER A 11 10.51 28.37 -7.92
C SER A 11 9.57 28.15 -6.73
N PRO A 12 9.73 28.89 -5.61
CA PRO A 12 8.83 28.86 -4.47
C PRO A 12 7.72 29.89 -4.67
N ASP A 13 6.47 29.46 -4.81
CA ASP A 13 5.26 30.21 -4.40
C ASP A 13 4.00 29.48 -4.90
N ALA A 14 3.50 28.55 -4.10
CA ALA A 14 2.09 28.12 -4.11
C ALA A 14 1.78 27.39 -2.80
N LYS A 15 1.32 28.13 -1.80
CA LYS A 15 0.68 27.58 -0.60
C LYS A 15 -0.57 26.82 -1.03
N THR A 16 -0.61 25.51 -0.81
CA THR A 16 -1.84 24.73 -1.06
C THR A 16 -2.01 23.68 0.03
N GLN A 17 -2.91 23.96 0.97
CA GLN A 17 -3.58 22.92 1.76
C GLN A 17 -4.44 22.11 0.79
N ILE A 18 -4.14 20.81 0.63
CA ILE A 18 -4.86 19.91 -0.28
C ILE A 18 -5.50 18.80 0.56
N PRO A 19 -6.84 18.69 0.61
CA PRO A 19 -7.51 17.60 1.31
C PRO A 19 -7.20 16.23 0.67
N GLY A 20 -7.16 15.18 1.49
CA GLY A 20 -6.92 13.80 1.08
C GLY A 20 -7.96 13.24 0.08
N LEU A 21 -7.76 11.98 -0.34
CA LEU A 21 -8.73 11.18 -1.12
C LEU A 21 -10.17 11.40 -0.60
N PRO A 22 -11.17 11.51 -1.49
CA PRO A 22 -12.51 11.88 -1.06
C PRO A 22 -13.04 10.82 -0.09
N VAL A 23 -13.22 11.25 1.16
CA VAL A 23 -14.30 10.73 2.01
C VAL A 23 -15.59 10.93 1.23
N VAL A 24 -16.49 9.94 1.26
CA VAL A 24 -17.84 10.02 0.69
C VAL A 24 -18.47 11.36 1.09
N VAL A 25 -18.42 12.35 0.19
CA VAL A 25 -19.22 13.57 0.35
C VAL A 25 -20.62 13.17 -0.07
N LYS A 26 -21.42 12.72 0.90
CA LYS A 26 -22.87 12.76 0.75
C LYS A 26 -23.19 14.20 0.36
N ALA A 27 -23.80 14.37 -0.81
CA ALA A 27 -24.29 15.66 -1.26
C ALA A 27 -25.05 16.32 -0.10
N PRO A 28 -24.78 17.59 0.23
CA PRO A 28 -25.57 18.28 1.25
C PRO A 28 -27.04 18.17 0.87
N ALA A 29 -27.82 17.57 1.76
CA ALA A 29 -29.26 17.68 1.71
C ALA A 29 -29.58 19.16 1.89
N ASP A 30 -30.34 19.71 0.95
CA ASP A 30 -30.84 21.08 0.89
C ASP A 30 -29.84 22.16 0.42
N LEU A 31 -29.57 22.16 -0.89
CA LEU A 31 -29.24 23.39 -1.61
C LEU A 31 -30.54 24.17 -1.93
N PRO A 32 -30.62 25.48 -1.67
CA PRO A 32 -31.77 26.28 -2.05
C PRO A 32 -31.95 26.22 -3.57
N ARG A 33 -33.17 25.91 -4.02
CA ARG A 33 -33.57 25.93 -5.43
C ARG A 33 -33.40 27.36 -5.96
N SER A 34 -32.23 27.65 -6.51
CA SER A 34 -31.97 28.85 -7.27
C SER A 34 -32.78 28.77 -8.57
N ASN A 35 -33.53 29.83 -8.86
CA ASN A 35 -34.37 29.98 -10.04
C ASN A 35 -33.52 29.84 -11.32
N ALA A 36 -33.41 28.62 -11.85
CA ALA A 36 -32.90 28.35 -13.18
C ALA A 36 -33.97 28.76 -14.21
N GLN A 37 -34.08 30.07 -14.46
CA GLN A 37 -34.86 30.59 -15.58
C GLN A 37 -34.06 30.42 -16.88
N ASP A 38 -34.55 29.49 -17.71
CA ASP A 38 -34.61 29.57 -19.17
C ASP A 38 -33.35 29.94 -19.95
N ALA A 39 -32.29 29.13 -19.85
CA ALA A 39 -31.49 28.87 -21.04
C ALA A 39 -32.31 27.91 -21.92
N LYS A 40 -32.53 28.24 -23.20
CA LYS A 40 -33.22 27.32 -24.13
C LYS A 40 -32.50 25.95 -24.06
N PRO A 41 -33.21 24.81 -23.99
CA PRO A 41 -32.58 23.49 -23.85
C PRO A 41 -31.41 23.24 -24.82
N LEU A 42 -31.52 23.79 -26.04
CA LEU A 42 -30.46 23.76 -27.06
C LEU A 42 -29.21 24.57 -26.67
N GLN A 43 -29.35 25.75 -26.06
CA GLN A 43 -28.23 26.57 -25.60
C GLN A 43 -27.50 25.89 -24.43
N GLY A 44 -28.25 25.30 -23.50
CA GLY A 44 -27.68 24.51 -22.41
C GLY A 44 -26.91 23.28 -22.92
N LEU A 45 -27.45 22.61 -23.94
CA LEU A 45 -26.79 21.45 -24.57
C LEU A 45 -25.51 21.85 -25.31
N LEU A 46 -25.53 22.95 -26.07
CA LEU A 46 -24.34 23.44 -26.78
C LEU A 46 -23.24 23.87 -25.80
N ALA A 47 -23.60 24.57 -24.72
CA ALA A 47 -22.66 24.96 -23.68
C ALA A 47 -22.04 23.73 -23.00
N TYR A 48 -22.83 22.68 -22.74
CA TYR A 48 -22.33 21.40 -22.23
C TYR A 48 -21.42 20.67 -23.21
N GLN A 49 -21.76 20.63 -24.50
CA GLN A 49 -20.89 20.01 -25.51
C GLN A 49 -19.54 20.71 -25.61
N TYR A 50 -19.54 22.04 -25.53
CA TYR A 50 -18.31 22.83 -25.53
C TYR A 50 -17.47 22.55 -24.28
N ASP A 51 -18.07 22.57 -23.09
CA ASP A 51 -17.42 22.23 -21.83
C ASP A 51 -16.87 20.79 -21.81
N LEU A 52 -17.64 19.83 -22.32
CA LEU A 52 -17.22 18.43 -22.46
C LEU A 52 -15.99 18.30 -23.37
N TRP A 53 -15.95 19.04 -24.48
CA TRP A 53 -14.82 19.05 -25.41
C TRP A 53 -13.57 19.65 -24.75
N GLU A 54 -13.71 20.78 -24.04
CA GLU A 54 -12.62 21.40 -23.27
C GLU A 54 -12.08 20.43 -22.21
N ARG A 55 -12.95 19.84 -21.39
CA ARG A 55 -12.56 18.86 -20.35
C ARG A 55 -11.89 17.63 -20.95
N SER A 56 -12.34 17.16 -22.11
CA SER A 56 -11.71 16.04 -22.82
C SER A 56 -10.28 16.36 -23.22
N ILE A 57 -10.02 17.55 -23.77
CA ILE A 57 -8.66 17.96 -24.14
C ILE A 57 -7.76 18.01 -22.91
N LEU A 58 -8.22 18.64 -21.82
CA LEU A 58 -7.44 18.77 -20.59
C LEU A 58 -7.20 17.41 -19.91
N PHE A 59 -8.18 16.51 -19.95
CA PHE A 59 -8.06 15.15 -19.44
C PHE A 59 -6.97 14.37 -20.20
N TRP A 60 -7.03 14.37 -21.53
CA TRP A 60 -6.03 13.67 -22.35
C TRP A 60 -4.64 14.29 -22.23
N ASP A 61 -4.54 15.62 -22.12
CA ASP A 61 -3.25 16.27 -21.82
C ASP A 61 -2.74 15.90 -20.43
N THR A 62 -3.62 15.78 -19.43
CA THR A 62 -3.21 15.30 -18.10
C THR A 62 -2.65 13.88 -18.16
N LEU A 63 -3.30 12.96 -18.90
CA LEU A 63 -2.76 11.61 -19.07
C LEU A 63 -1.44 11.56 -19.85
N ARG A 64 -1.24 12.49 -20.80
CA ARG A 64 0.05 12.70 -21.48
C ARG A 64 1.11 13.16 -20.48
N GLN A 65 0.81 14.19 -19.69
CA GLN A 65 1.73 14.72 -18.67
C GLN A 65 2.12 13.62 -17.68
N ARG A 66 1.17 12.77 -17.26
CA ARG A 66 1.45 11.59 -16.45
C ARG A 66 2.51 10.69 -17.11
N ALA A 67 2.35 10.38 -18.39
CA ALA A 67 3.29 9.52 -19.12
C ALA A 67 4.68 10.18 -19.24
N VAL A 68 4.73 11.48 -19.49
CA VAL A 68 5.98 12.26 -19.53
C VAL A 68 6.66 12.26 -18.17
N ASN A 69 5.92 12.49 -17.08
CA ASN A 69 6.45 12.48 -15.71
C ASN A 69 7.00 11.10 -15.35
N MET A 70 6.30 10.02 -15.72
CA MET A 70 6.74 8.64 -15.54
C MET A 70 8.07 8.37 -16.25
N ILE A 71 8.18 8.71 -17.55
CA ILE A 71 9.42 8.54 -18.32
C ILE A 71 10.57 9.38 -17.75
N ALA A 72 10.28 10.63 -17.34
CA ALA A 72 11.29 11.49 -16.72
C ALA A 72 11.82 10.90 -15.40
N HIS A 73 10.91 10.35 -14.57
CA HIS A 73 11.27 9.68 -13.33
C HIS A 73 12.13 8.43 -13.57
N GLU A 74 11.79 7.62 -14.58
CA GLU A 74 12.57 6.46 -14.99
C GLU A 74 13.98 6.85 -15.45
N ARG A 75 14.10 7.90 -16.28
CA ARG A 75 15.40 8.43 -16.76
C ARG A 75 16.26 8.99 -15.63
N ALA A 76 15.64 9.54 -14.58
CA ALA A 76 16.32 9.98 -13.38
C ALA A 76 16.80 8.82 -12.49
N GLY A 77 16.53 7.57 -12.86
CA GLY A 77 16.89 6.38 -12.10
C GLY A 77 15.89 6.03 -10.99
N LYS A 78 14.66 6.56 -11.08
CA LYS A 78 13.57 6.38 -10.10
C LYS A 78 14.04 6.72 -8.66
N PRO A 79 14.42 7.98 -8.36
CA PRO A 79 14.75 8.36 -6.99
C PRO A 79 13.55 8.20 -6.05
N PRO A 80 13.74 8.01 -4.73
CA PRO A 80 12.63 7.96 -3.77
C PRO A 80 11.76 9.22 -3.84
N LEU A 81 10.44 9.05 -3.74
CA LEU A 81 9.49 10.15 -3.82
C LEU A 81 9.12 10.63 -2.41
N LEU A 82 10.07 11.31 -1.75
CA LEU A 82 9.88 11.94 -0.44
C LEU A 82 9.68 13.45 -0.60
N ASP A 83 8.77 14.05 0.17
CA ASP A 83 8.59 15.50 0.29
C ASP A 83 9.58 16.13 1.30
N PHE A 84 10.65 15.39 1.62
CA PHE A 84 11.62 15.70 2.67
C PHE A 84 13.04 15.53 2.14
N ASP A 85 13.96 16.38 2.58
CA ASP A 85 15.38 16.21 2.28
C ASP A 85 16.00 15.13 3.17
N TYR A 86 16.92 14.36 2.61
CA TYR A 86 17.52 13.24 3.30
C TYR A 86 19.01 13.06 3.01
N GLU A 87 19.68 12.41 3.96
CA GLU A 87 21.05 11.94 3.86
C GLU A 87 21.05 10.41 3.76
N LEU A 88 21.79 9.86 2.78
CA LEU A 88 22.02 8.41 2.69
C LEU A 88 23.06 7.99 3.74
N LEU A 89 22.65 7.17 4.71
CA LEU A 89 23.54 6.67 5.77
C LEU A 89 24.17 5.34 5.42
N LEU A 90 23.37 4.37 4.97
CA LEU A 90 23.82 3.03 4.62
C LEU A 90 23.24 2.60 3.28
N ASP A 91 24.08 2.01 2.43
CA ASP A 91 23.70 1.40 1.16
C ASP A 91 23.98 -0.11 1.26
N ALA A 92 22.92 -0.91 1.42
CA ALA A 92 23.05 -2.35 1.64
C ALA A 92 23.56 -3.10 0.40
N ARG A 93 23.60 -2.47 -0.78
CA ARG A 93 24.23 -3.06 -1.97
C ARG A 93 25.74 -3.24 -1.80
N ARG A 94 26.33 -2.55 -0.81
CA ARG A 94 27.76 -2.60 -0.46
C ARG A 94 28.05 -3.50 0.74
N PHE A 95 27.05 -4.20 1.28
CA PHE A 95 27.25 -5.17 2.35
C PHE A 95 27.82 -6.49 1.81
N ASP A 96 28.40 -7.30 2.69
CA ASP A 96 28.91 -8.63 2.33
C ASP A 96 27.80 -9.53 1.75
N GLN A 97 26.59 -9.40 2.31
CA GLN A 97 25.35 -9.94 1.77
C GLN A 97 24.54 -8.77 1.17
N PRO A 98 24.63 -8.53 -0.14
CA PRO A 98 24.08 -7.33 -0.74
C PRO A 98 22.55 -7.41 -0.86
N ALA A 99 21.88 -6.34 -0.44
CA ALA A 99 20.45 -6.14 -0.66
C ALA A 99 20.22 -4.75 -1.27
N ASN A 100 19.22 -4.59 -2.13
CA ASN A 100 18.90 -3.33 -2.78
C ASN A 100 18.17 -2.33 -1.87
N TYR A 101 18.53 -2.27 -0.60
CA TYR A 101 17.93 -1.38 0.41
C TYR A 101 18.92 -0.30 0.83
N ALA A 102 18.40 0.80 1.35
CA ALA A 102 19.17 1.91 1.87
C ALA A 102 18.52 2.50 3.12
N LEU A 103 19.35 2.93 4.08
CA LEU A 103 18.91 3.70 5.23
C LEU A 103 19.13 5.19 4.96
N LEU A 104 18.06 5.96 5.04
CA LEU A 104 18.07 7.41 4.92
C LEU A 104 17.80 8.05 6.28
N ARG A 105 18.45 9.18 6.56
CA ARG A 105 18.11 10.09 7.66
C ARG A 105 17.38 11.29 7.09
N ILE A 106 16.24 11.64 7.65
CA ILE A 106 15.51 12.85 7.26
C ILE A 106 16.19 14.06 7.91
N THR A 107 16.41 15.12 7.13
CA THR A 107 17.27 16.26 7.54
C THR A 107 16.61 17.62 7.46
N ARG A 108 15.75 17.88 6.46
CA ARG A 108 15.07 19.18 6.25
C ARG A 108 13.63 18.98 5.77
N ILE A 109 12.79 19.96 6.10
CA ILE A 109 11.52 20.24 5.41
C ILE A 109 11.68 21.63 4.80
N ASP A 110 11.66 21.72 3.47
CA ASP A 110 11.96 22.96 2.76
C ASP A 110 13.27 23.63 3.28
N GLU A 111 13.21 24.93 3.59
CA GLU A 111 14.33 25.70 4.12
C GLU A 111 14.56 25.49 5.63
N ALA A 112 13.66 24.81 6.35
CA ALA A 112 13.80 24.61 7.79
C ALA A 112 14.77 23.45 8.09
N CYS A 113 15.92 23.76 8.69
CA CYS A 113 16.81 22.77 9.27
C CYS A 113 16.17 22.20 10.56
N LEU A 114 16.01 20.89 10.64
CA LEU A 114 15.31 20.24 11.76
C LEU A 114 16.18 19.96 12.97
N GLU A 115 17.50 20.09 12.87
CA GLU A 115 18.40 19.76 14.00
C GLU A 115 18.05 20.56 15.27
N ASP A 116 17.47 21.75 15.12
CA ASP A 116 17.00 22.60 16.24
C ASP A 116 15.56 22.27 16.72
N CYS A 117 14.80 21.45 15.98
CA CYS A 117 13.40 21.13 16.26
C CYS A 117 13.20 19.69 16.79
N LEU A 118 14.23 18.86 16.75
CA LEU A 118 14.18 17.48 17.23
C LEU A 118 14.54 17.40 18.71
N ASP A 119 13.79 16.59 19.45
CA ASP A 119 14.08 16.26 20.84
C ASP A 119 14.97 15.01 20.88
N PRO A 120 16.26 15.12 21.24
CA PRO A 120 17.17 13.99 21.31
C PRO A 120 16.81 12.98 22.42
N ALA A 121 15.94 13.34 23.36
CA ALA A 121 15.43 12.41 24.37
C ALA A 121 14.32 11.50 23.83
N LYS A 122 13.65 11.88 22.73
CA LYS A 122 12.61 11.06 22.12
C LYS A 122 13.20 9.89 21.33
N PRO A 123 12.55 8.71 21.37
CA PRO A 123 13.01 7.56 20.59
C PRO A 123 12.98 7.85 19.09
N PRO A 124 13.98 7.40 18.32
CA PRO A 124 13.98 7.60 16.87
C PRO A 124 12.88 6.76 16.23
N VAL A 125 12.28 7.30 15.16
CA VAL A 125 11.27 6.61 14.35
C VAL A 125 11.89 6.16 13.03
N VAL A 126 11.73 4.88 12.70
CA VAL A 126 12.17 4.28 11.43
C VAL A 126 10.94 3.89 10.62
N VAL A 127 10.68 4.57 9.51
CA VAL A 127 9.58 4.24 8.60
C VAL A 127 10.08 3.33 7.48
N VAL A 128 9.41 2.19 7.28
CA VAL A 128 9.73 1.20 6.25
C VAL A 128 8.55 1.04 5.31
N ASP A 129 8.77 1.34 4.05
CA ASP A 129 7.74 1.28 3.02
C ASP A 129 7.53 -0.12 2.43
N PRO A 130 6.31 -0.42 1.95
CA PRO A 130 6.00 -1.71 1.36
C PRO A 130 6.71 -1.88 0.02
N ARG A 131 7.24 -3.08 -0.23
CA ARG A 131 7.73 -3.45 -1.57
C ARG A 131 6.66 -4.14 -2.42
N ALA A 132 5.43 -3.62 -2.39
CA ALA A 132 4.27 -4.19 -3.07
C ALA A 132 4.22 -3.86 -4.59
N GLY A 133 5.39 -3.88 -5.25
CA GLY A 133 5.57 -3.59 -6.67
C GLY A 133 5.80 -2.13 -7.04
N HIS A 134 5.44 -1.19 -6.16
CA HIS A 134 5.75 0.24 -6.29
C HIS A 134 7.13 0.59 -5.73
N GLY A 135 7.60 1.80 -6.04
CA GLY A 135 8.79 2.40 -5.42
C GLY A 135 8.57 2.91 -3.99
N PRO A 136 9.67 3.23 -3.29
CA PRO A 136 9.61 3.81 -1.95
C PRO A 136 9.23 5.30 -2.00
N GLY A 137 8.71 5.78 -0.88
CA GLY A 137 8.39 7.18 -0.62
C GLY A 137 6.98 7.38 -0.06
N ILE A 138 6.13 6.36 -0.02
CA ILE A 138 4.71 6.50 0.34
C ILE A 138 4.51 6.98 1.79
N GLY A 139 5.33 6.52 2.75
CA GLY A 139 5.31 7.00 4.14
C GLY A 139 5.81 8.45 4.34
N GLY A 140 6.37 9.06 3.29
CA GLY A 140 6.88 10.43 3.26
C GLY A 140 6.44 11.24 2.04
N PHE A 141 5.41 10.78 1.34
CA PHE A 141 5.02 11.32 0.04
C PHE A 141 4.37 12.71 0.14
N LYS A 142 3.92 13.07 1.35
CA LYS A 142 3.29 14.34 1.69
C LYS A 142 3.78 14.79 3.06
N ARG A 143 3.59 16.08 3.39
CA ARG A 143 3.87 16.62 4.72
C ARG A 143 3.04 15.98 5.82
N ASP A 144 1.75 15.78 5.58
CA ASP A 144 0.88 15.04 6.51
C ASP A 144 1.02 13.53 6.27
N SER A 145 2.17 12.98 6.66
CA SER A 145 2.49 11.57 6.57
C SER A 145 3.10 11.06 7.88
N GLU A 146 3.40 9.76 7.97
CA GLU A 146 4.06 9.18 9.14
C GLU A 146 5.39 9.86 9.46
N ILE A 147 6.21 10.13 8.43
CA ILE A 147 7.45 10.92 8.57
C ILE A 147 7.13 12.30 9.12
N GLY A 148 6.21 13.04 8.50
CA GLY A 148 5.93 14.42 8.91
C GLY A 148 5.33 14.52 10.31
N ILE A 149 4.46 13.59 10.71
CA ILE A 149 3.89 13.54 12.07
C ILE A 149 4.96 13.17 13.10
N ALA A 150 5.83 12.19 12.82
CA ALA A 150 6.94 11.86 13.71
C ALA A 150 7.88 13.06 13.92
N MET A 151 8.17 13.80 12.85
CA MET A 151 8.99 15.02 12.92
C MET A 151 8.29 16.14 13.69
N HIS A 152 6.99 16.36 13.45
CA HIS A 152 6.19 17.34 14.18
C HIS A 152 6.14 17.03 15.68
N GLN A 153 6.17 15.75 16.03
CA GLN A 153 6.28 15.28 17.40
C GLN A 153 7.71 15.33 17.96
N GLY A 154 8.69 15.82 17.20
CA GLY A 154 10.07 16.01 17.65
C GLY A 154 10.94 14.74 17.65
N HIS A 155 10.50 13.65 17.02
CA HIS A 155 11.31 12.42 16.94
C HIS A 155 12.39 12.54 15.86
N PRO A 156 13.63 12.06 16.09
CA PRO A 156 14.57 11.80 15.01
C PRO A 156 13.97 10.79 14.02
N VAL A 157 13.92 11.12 12.72
CA VAL A 157 13.27 10.26 11.71
C VAL A 157 14.25 9.67 10.70
N TYR A 158 14.09 8.38 10.47
CA TYR A 158 14.82 7.58 9.51
C TYR A 158 13.82 6.92 8.57
N PHE A 159 14.26 6.70 7.34
CA PHE A 159 13.45 6.06 6.31
C PHE A 159 14.24 4.96 5.63
N VAL A 160 13.64 3.77 5.54
CA VAL A 160 14.21 2.66 4.80
C VAL A 160 13.69 2.70 3.36
N SER A 161 14.59 3.00 2.45
CA SER A 161 14.34 3.04 1.00
C SER A 161 14.87 1.78 0.32
N PHE A 162 14.52 1.59 -0.95
CA PHE A 162 15.03 0.51 -1.80
C PHE A 162 15.20 0.97 -3.25
N PHE A 163 16.14 0.35 -3.97
CA PHE A 163 16.46 0.68 -5.35
C PHE A 163 15.61 -0.13 -6.34
N PRO A 164 15.44 0.36 -7.59
CA PRO A 164 14.61 -0.32 -8.61
C PRO A 164 14.96 -1.77 -8.89
N GLU A 165 16.25 -2.08 -8.96
CA GLU A 165 16.76 -3.40 -9.30
C GLU A 165 17.22 -4.14 -8.03
N PRO A 166 16.84 -5.42 -7.85
CA PRO A 166 17.40 -6.25 -6.79
C PRO A 166 18.88 -6.54 -7.03
N CYS A 167 19.64 -6.82 -5.97
CA CYS A 167 21.00 -7.33 -6.14
C CYS A 167 20.98 -8.74 -6.75
N PRO A 168 21.99 -9.13 -7.55
CA PRO A 168 22.09 -10.50 -8.07
C PRO A 168 22.08 -11.54 -6.94
N GLY A 169 21.17 -12.51 -7.04
CA GLY A 169 21.05 -13.58 -6.05
C GLY A 169 20.42 -13.18 -4.71
N GLN A 170 20.01 -11.91 -4.54
CA GLN A 170 19.35 -11.42 -3.33
C GLN A 170 18.19 -12.33 -2.90
N THR A 171 18.09 -12.62 -1.60
CA THR A 171 17.03 -13.40 -0.98
C THR A 171 16.27 -12.58 0.06
N LEU A 172 15.14 -13.10 0.55
CA LEU A 172 14.43 -12.48 1.68
C LEU A 172 15.30 -12.42 2.95
N GLY A 173 16.18 -13.41 3.16
CA GLY A 173 17.13 -13.41 4.28
C GLY A 173 18.12 -12.26 4.20
N ASP A 174 18.68 -11.98 3.01
CA ASP A 174 19.60 -10.86 2.82
C ASP A 174 18.93 -9.50 3.10
N VAL A 175 17.66 -9.36 2.69
CA VAL A 175 16.85 -8.18 3.00
C VAL A 175 16.69 -8.02 4.51
N LEU A 176 16.33 -9.09 5.23
CA LEU A 176 16.16 -9.05 6.69
C LEU A 176 17.49 -8.75 7.41
N HIS A 177 18.62 -9.29 6.96
CA HIS A 177 19.93 -8.94 7.50
C HIS A 177 20.28 -7.46 7.25
N ALA A 178 19.94 -6.91 6.09
CA ALA A 178 20.14 -5.49 5.81
C ALA A 178 19.27 -4.60 6.73
N LEU A 179 17.99 -4.92 6.87
CA LEU A 179 17.07 -4.19 7.74
C LEU A 179 17.51 -4.24 9.21
N ARG A 180 18.00 -5.40 9.69
CA ARG A 180 18.61 -5.53 11.02
C ARG A 180 19.73 -4.53 11.22
N ARG A 181 20.70 -4.52 10.30
CA ARG A 181 21.85 -3.61 10.37
C ARG A 181 21.43 -2.14 10.38
N PHE A 182 20.34 -1.80 9.69
CA PHE A 182 19.79 -0.45 9.71
C PHE A 182 19.22 -0.08 11.08
N VAL A 183 18.41 -0.95 11.68
CA VAL A 183 17.87 -0.72 13.03
C VAL A 183 18.99 -0.61 14.07
N GLU A 184 20.02 -1.46 13.98
CA GLU A 184 21.20 -1.38 14.84
C GLU A 184 21.97 -0.06 14.66
N GLU A 185 22.14 0.41 13.43
CA GLU A 185 22.80 1.68 13.15
C GLU A 185 22.02 2.86 13.73
N VAL A 186 20.69 2.84 13.62
CA VAL A 186 19.82 3.85 14.24
C VAL A 186 19.95 3.78 15.76
N ALA A 187 19.85 2.60 16.37
CA ALA A 187 20.00 2.43 17.82
C ALA A 187 21.38 2.92 18.33
N LYS A 188 22.46 2.67 17.59
CA LYS A 188 23.81 3.17 17.93
C LYS A 188 23.90 4.70 17.94
N ARG A 189 23.12 5.38 17.09
CA ARG A 189 23.08 6.85 17.00
C ARG A 189 22.23 7.48 18.09
N HIS A 190 21.35 6.73 18.74
CA HIS A 190 20.42 7.20 19.78
C HIS A 190 20.56 6.35 21.05
N PRO A 191 21.69 6.46 21.79
CA PRO A 191 21.91 5.65 22.97
C PRO A 191 20.84 5.94 24.04
N GLY A 192 20.22 4.88 24.57
CA GLY A 192 19.21 4.99 25.63
C GLY A 192 17.76 4.99 25.13
N ALA A 193 17.51 5.07 23.82
CA ALA A 193 16.16 5.03 23.25
C ALA A 193 16.07 4.01 22.11
N ALA A 194 15.29 2.95 22.31
CA ALA A 194 15.08 1.93 21.29
C ALA A 194 14.26 2.51 20.12
N PRO A 195 14.62 2.22 18.84
CA PRO A 195 13.89 2.75 17.70
C PRO A 195 12.45 2.23 17.65
N ILE A 196 11.50 3.14 17.40
CA ILE A 196 10.12 2.78 17.02
C ILE A 196 10.14 2.46 15.52
N VAL A 197 9.65 1.29 15.13
CA VAL A 197 9.74 0.84 13.72
C VAL A 197 8.33 0.74 13.12
N TYR A 198 8.06 1.58 12.12
CA TYR A 198 6.82 1.62 11.35
C TYR A 198 6.94 0.75 10.11
N GLY A 199 6.04 -0.22 9.97
CA GLY A 199 5.95 -1.12 8.84
C GLY A 199 4.62 -0.99 8.13
N ASN A 200 4.68 -0.49 6.91
CA ASN A 200 3.52 -0.29 6.06
C ASN A 200 3.28 -1.50 5.18
N CYS A 201 2.09 -2.10 5.25
CA CYS A 201 1.66 -3.24 4.43
C CYS A 201 2.73 -4.34 4.38
N GLN A 202 3.34 -4.51 3.21
CA GLN A 202 4.44 -5.43 2.95
C GLN A 202 5.76 -5.03 3.63
N ALA A 203 5.81 -4.11 4.57
CA ALA A 203 6.96 -3.92 5.44
C ALA A 203 6.68 -4.41 6.86
N GLY A 204 5.42 -4.40 7.29
CA GLY A 204 5.03 -4.88 8.61
C GLY A 204 5.40 -6.34 8.84
N TRP A 205 5.16 -7.22 7.87
CA TRP A 205 5.62 -8.61 7.92
C TRP A 205 7.14 -8.74 8.18
N ALA A 206 8.01 -8.00 7.47
CA ALA A 206 9.45 -8.03 7.61
C ALA A 206 9.88 -7.48 8.97
N ILE A 207 9.18 -6.45 9.47
CA ILE A 207 9.39 -5.94 10.82
C ILE A 207 8.96 -6.95 11.87
N THR A 208 7.84 -7.66 11.69
CA THR A 208 7.45 -8.78 12.55
C THR A 208 8.50 -9.88 12.55
N LEU A 209 9.06 -10.22 11.39
CA LEU A 209 10.18 -11.18 11.29
C LEU A 209 11.43 -10.70 12.04
N LEU A 210 11.76 -9.40 11.94
CA LEU A 210 12.86 -8.80 12.70
C LEU A 210 12.60 -8.79 14.21
N SER A 211 11.36 -8.53 14.62
CA SER A 211 10.93 -8.55 16.02
C SER A 211 10.97 -9.95 16.62
N ALA A 212 10.82 -11.00 15.80
CA ALA A 212 10.86 -12.39 16.24
C ALA A 212 12.28 -12.94 16.45
N ASP A 213 13.30 -12.15 16.11
CA ASP A 213 14.68 -12.58 16.23
C ASP A 213 15.18 -12.64 17.69
N CYS A 214 16.12 -13.54 17.94
CA CYS A 214 16.65 -13.88 19.27
C CYS A 214 17.41 -12.74 19.95
N GLU A 215 17.93 -11.75 19.23
CA GLU A 215 18.78 -10.68 19.80
C GLU A 215 17.98 -9.44 20.24
N GLY A 216 16.67 -9.37 19.97
CA GLY A 216 15.76 -8.34 20.50
C GLY A 216 16.17 -6.90 20.17
N LEU A 217 16.04 -6.49 18.90
CA LEU A 217 16.62 -5.24 18.40
C LEU A 217 15.65 -4.07 18.18
N VAL A 218 14.37 -4.22 18.49
CA VAL A 218 13.36 -3.20 18.18
C VAL A 218 12.71 -2.68 19.44
N GLY A 219 12.49 -1.35 19.47
CA GLY A 219 11.47 -0.77 20.32
C GLY A 219 10.08 -1.19 19.83
N PRO A 220 9.04 -0.43 20.16
CA PRO A 220 7.69 -0.71 19.68
C PRO A 220 7.62 -0.81 18.14
N ALA A 221 6.96 -1.85 17.63
CA ALA A 221 6.78 -2.07 16.20
C ALA A 221 5.33 -1.76 15.80
N VAL A 222 5.15 -0.84 14.87
CA VAL A 222 3.84 -0.41 14.37
C VAL A 222 3.59 -1.06 13.01
N LEU A 223 2.51 -1.83 12.90
CA LEU A 223 2.16 -2.64 11.74
C LEU A 223 0.88 -2.05 11.11
N ASN A 224 1.06 -1.25 10.05
CA ASN A 224 -0.01 -0.51 9.40
C ASN A 224 -0.54 -1.30 8.20
N GLY A 225 -1.81 -1.73 8.23
CA GLY A 225 -2.42 -2.49 7.15
C GLY A 225 -1.61 -3.72 6.72
N SER A 226 -0.94 -4.38 7.68
CA SER A 226 0.05 -5.44 7.43
C SER A 226 -0.54 -6.83 7.66
N PRO A 227 -0.65 -7.70 6.63
CA PRO A 227 -1.26 -9.02 6.79
C PRO A 227 -0.24 -9.99 7.42
N LEU A 228 -0.71 -10.71 8.44
CA LEU A 228 0.04 -11.78 9.10
C LEU A 228 -0.70 -13.12 9.07
N SER A 229 -2.02 -13.10 8.83
CA SER A 229 -2.81 -14.28 8.46
C SER A 229 -3.26 -14.20 7.01
N TYR A 230 -2.56 -14.93 6.15
CA TYR A 230 -2.72 -14.79 4.71
C TYR A 230 -3.94 -15.53 4.14
N TRP A 231 -4.42 -16.56 4.84
CA TRP A 231 -5.63 -17.31 4.48
C TRP A 231 -6.91 -16.72 5.08
N ALA A 232 -6.76 -15.84 6.07
CA ALA A 232 -7.87 -15.21 6.77
C ALA A 232 -8.65 -14.23 5.90
N GLY A 233 -9.92 -14.05 6.27
CA GLY A 233 -10.82 -13.10 5.64
C GLY A 233 -12.19 -13.69 5.31
N GLU A 234 -13.16 -12.80 5.21
CA GLU A 234 -14.55 -13.14 4.89
C GLU A 234 -14.75 -13.48 3.41
N SER A 235 -15.65 -14.44 3.14
CA SER A 235 -16.02 -14.81 1.78
C SER A 235 -16.67 -13.64 1.06
N GLY A 236 -16.20 -13.36 -0.17
CA GLY A 236 -16.72 -12.28 -1.01
C GLY A 236 -16.22 -10.87 -0.65
N VAL A 237 -15.41 -10.76 0.41
CA VAL A 237 -14.78 -9.50 0.83
C VAL A 237 -13.30 -9.46 0.41
N ASN A 238 -12.61 -10.61 0.45
CA ASN A 238 -11.16 -10.71 0.29
C ASN A 238 -10.73 -11.74 -0.78
N PRO A 239 -11.06 -11.52 -2.07
CA PRO A 239 -10.81 -12.49 -3.13
C PRO A 239 -9.31 -12.75 -3.39
N MET A 240 -8.41 -11.85 -2.98
CA MET A 240 -6.96 -12.06 -3.19
C MET A 240 -6.40 -13.31 -2.50
N ARG A 241 -6.98 -13.72 -1.35
CA ARG A 241 -6.51 -14.90 -0.61
C ARG A 241 -6.69 -16.20 -1.41
N ILE A 242 -7.69 -16.27 -2.28
CA ILE A 242 -8.02 -17.46 -3.09
C ILE A 242 -7.38 -17.43 -4.49
N ALA A 243 -6.83 -16.30 -4.91
CA ALA A 243 -6.24 -16.10 -6.24
C ALA A 243 -5.14 -17.14 -6.56
N GLY A 244 -4.30 -17.47 -5.56
CA GLY A 244 -3.26 -18.50 -5.69
C GLY A 244 -3.80 -19.87 -6.09
N GLY A 245 -5.02 -20.21 -5.65
CA GLY A 245 -5.69 -21.45 -6.02
C GLY A 245 -6.11 -21.51 -7.49
N PHE A 246 -6.45 -20.37 -8.12
CA PHE A 246 -6.86 -20.35 -9.52
C PHE A 246 -5.71 -20.42 -10.50
N VAL A 247 -4.53 -19.94 -10.10
CA VAL A 247 -3.31 -19.98 -10.94
C VAL A 247 -2.48 -21.24 -10.70
N GLY A 248 -2.94 -22.15 -9.83
CA GLY A 248 -2.24 -23.40 -9.53
C GLY A 248 -0.99 -23.21 -8.66
N GLY A 249 -0.92 -22.11 -7.91
CA GLY A 249 0.12 -21.89 -6.90
C GLY A 249 1.28 -20.97 -7.32
N ALA A 250 2.44 -21.18 -6.71
CA ALA A 250 3.62 -20.32 -6.84
C ALA A 250 4.35 -20.42 -8.19
N TRP A 251 4.13 -21.47 -8.98
CA TRP A 251 4.87 -21.74 -10.21
C TRP A 251 4.79 -20.62 -11.24
N LEU A 252 3.65 -19.91 -11.32
CA LEU A 252 3.48 -18.79 -12.24
C LEU A 252 4.41 -17.62 -11.85
N THR A 253 4.57 -17.37 -10.57
CA THR A 253 5.52 -16.36 -10.05
C THR A 253 6.96 -16.74 -10.43
N HIS A 254 7.32 -18.03 -10.31
CA HIS A 254 8.63 -18.52 -10.74
C HIS A 254 8.81 -18.33 -12.24
N PHE A 255 7.81 -18.70 -13.03
CA PHE A 255 7.83 -18.55 -14.48
C PHE A 255 8.02 -17.10 -14.93
N LEU A 256 7.28 -16.16 -14.34
CA LEU A 256 7.44 -14.74 -14.65
C LEU A 256 8.84 -14.23 -14.26
N ALA A 257 9.39 -14.67 -13.12
CA ALA A 257 10.74 -14.33 -12.72
C ALA A 257 11.81 -14.97 -13.63
N ASP A 258 11.59 -16.17 -14.15
CA ASP A 258 12.46 -16.82 -15.13
C ASP A 258 12.46 -16.09 -16.46
N LEU A 259 11.30 -15.66 -16.95
CA LEU A 259 11.19 -14.81 -18.14
C LEU A 259 11.90 -13.45 -17.96
N GLY A 260 11.84 -12.90 -16.75
CA GLY A 260 12.51 -11.65 -16.38
C GLY A 260 14.01 -11.78 -16.07
N ASP A 261 14.64 -12.90 -16.45
CA ASP A 261 16.06 -13.19 -16.20
C ASP A 261 16.43 -13.13 -14.71
N GLY A 262 15.59 -13.74 -13.86
CA GLY A 262 15.74 -13.74 -12.40
C GLY A 262 15.16 -12.52 -11.70
N ARG A 263 14.48 -11.63 -12.43
CA ARG A 263 13.77 -10.46 -11.90
C ARG A 263 12.27 -10.64 -12.06
N PHE A 264 11.52 -10.34 -11.02
CA PHE A 264 10.07 -10.29 -11.04
C PHE A 264 9.61 -8.85 -11.12
N ASP A 265 8.84 -8.53 -12.16
CA ASP A 265 8.34 -7.18 -12.41
C ASP A 265 7.18 -6.82 -11.48
N GLY A 266 7.40 -5.84 -10.59
CA GLY A 266 6.39 -5.37 -9.66
C GLY A 266 5.14 -4.80 -10.32
N ALA A 267 5.18 -4.46 -11.60
CA ALA A 267 4.00 -4.04 -12.36
C ALA A 267 2.90 -5.11 -12.39
N TRP A 268 3.23 -6.40 -12.26
CA TRP A 268 2.24 -7.47 -12.10
C TRP A 268 1.49 -7.39 -10.77
N LEU A 269 2.16 -6.99 -9.68
CA LEU A 269 1.51 -6.78 -8.38
C LEU A 269 0.60 -5.57 -8.44
N VAL A 270 1.04 -4.48 -9.06
CA VAL A 270 0.23 -3.26 -9.23
C VAL A 270 -0.99 -3.53 -10.11
N ALA A 271 -0.85 -4.35 -11.16
CA ALA A 271 -1.99 -4.79 -11.96
C ALA A 271 -3.01 -5.58 -11.13
N ASN A 272 -2.58 -6.40 -10.16
CA ASN A 272 -3.51 -7.09 -9.25
C ASN A 272 -4.28 -6.09 -8.37
N PHE A 273 -3.63 -5.04 -7.86
CA PHE A 273 -4.32 -3.98 -7.10
C PHE A 273 -5.35 -3.24 -7.96
N GLU A 274 -5.03 -2.89 -9.22
CA GLU A 274 -5.99 -2.24 -10.14
C GLU A 274 -7.20 -3.13 -10.46
N ASN A 275 -6.99 -4.45 -10.58
CA ASN A 275 -8.05 -5.42 -10.87
C ASN A 275 -8.91 -5.80 -9.66
N LEU A 276 -8.43 -5.53 -8.44
CA LEU A 276 -9.17 -5.84 -7.23
C LEU A 276 -10.45 -5.01 -7.13
N LYS A 277 -10.34 -3.69 -7.34
CA LYS A 277 -11.44 -2.72 -7.32
C LYS A 277 -11.51 -1.92 -8.63
N PRO A 278 -12.02 -2.51 -9.73
CA PRO A 278 -12.16 -1.81 -11.01
C PRO A 278 -13.02 -0.53 -10.90
N GLU A 279 -13.98 -0.49 -9.98
CA GLU A 279 -14.81 0.69 -9.71
C GLU A 279 -13.98 1.87 -9.19
N SER A 280 -12.93 1.62 -8.39
CA SER A 280 -12.02 2.67 -7.92
C SER A 280 -11.15 3.21 -9.05
N MET A 281 -10.79 2.37 -10.03
CA MET A 281 -10.09 2.83 -11.23
C MET A 281 -10.99 3.70 -12.10
N TRP A 282 -12.25 3.32 -12.29
CA TRP A 282 -13.25 4.17 -12.96
C TRP A 282 -13.42 5.50 -12.24
N GLU A 283 -13.64 5.47 -10.93
CA GLU A 283 -13.82 6.65 -10.09
C GLU A 283 -12.63 7.62 -10.19
N LYS A 284 -11.39 7.11 -10.13
CA LYS A 284 -10.17 7.91 -10.28
C LYS A 284 -10.17 8.74 -11.57
N TYR A 285 -10.45 8.11 -12.72
CA TYR A 285 -10.46 8.80 -14.00
C TYR A 285 -11.72 9.66 -14.20
N ALA A 286 -12.88 9.21 -13.74
CA ALA A 286 -14.12 9.98 -13.77
C ALA A 286 -14.03 11.25 -12.92
N ASN A 287 -13.38 11.17 -11.74
CA ASN A 287 -13.12 12.31 -10.87
C ASN A 287 -12.15 13.30 -11.54
N LEU A 288 -11.05 12.82 -12.13
CA LEU A 288 -10.15 13.66 -12.91
C LEU A 288 -10.89 14.37 -14.05
N PHE A 289 -11.71 13.64 -14.80
CA PHE A 289 -12.46 14.20 -15.92
C PHE A 289 -13.50 15.25 -15.47
N THR A 290 -14.26 14.95 -14.42
CA THR A 290 -15.34 15.82 -13.93
C THR A 290 -14.79 17.08 -13.26
N ASN A 291 -13.63 16.98 -12.61
CA ASN A 291 -13.02 18.05 -11.84
C ASN A 291 -11.64 18.46 -12.39
N VAL A 292 -11.44 18.37 -13.71
CA VAL A 292 -10.12 18.55 -14.35
C VAL A 292 -9.45 19.89 -14.00
N ASP A 293 -10.26 20.92 -13.75
CA ASP A 293 -9.80 22.27 -13.41
C ASP A 293 -9.13 22.34 -12.01
N THR A 294 -9.39 21.37 -11.11
CA THR A 294 -8.85 21.36 -9.73
C THR A 294 -8.13 20.06 -9.37
N GLU A 295 -8.48 18.95 -10.00
CA GLU A 295 -8.00 17.61 -9.66
C GLU A 295 -6.68 17.25 -10.33
N ARG A 296 -6.31 17.96 -11.42
CA ARG A 296 -5.16 17.63 -12.25
C ARG A 296 -3.86 17.46 -11.46
N GLU A 297 -3.49 18.46 -10.66
CA GLU A 297 -2.20 18.44 -9.95
C GLU A 297 -2.15 17.30 -8.92
N ARG A 298 -3.24 17.11 -8.16
CA ARG A 298 -3.37 16.01 -7.18
C ARG A 298 -3.25 14.64 -7.85
N PHE A 299 -3.87 14.48 -9.02
CA PHE A 299 -3.78 13.27 -9.83
C PHE A 299 -2.35 13.04 -10.31
N LEU A 300 -1.71 14.04 -10.93
CA LEU A 300 -0.36 13.94 -11.47
C LEU A 300 0.67 13.67 -10.38
N GLU A 301 0.52 14.30 -9.21
CA GLU A 301 1.36 14.07 -8.05
C GLU A 301 1.31 12.59 -7.66
N PHE A 302 0.12 12.06 -7.32
CA PHE A 302 -0.04 10.66 -6.92
C PHE A 302 0.44 9.67 -8.00
N GLU A 303 0.20 9.98 -9.28
CA GLU A 303 0.65 9.15 -10.40
C GLU A 303 2.18 9.03 -10.51
N ARG A 304 2.96 9.94 -9.93
CA ARG A 304 4.43 9.79 -9.85
C ARG A 304 4.81 8.53 -9.09
N TRP A 305 4.10 8.24 -7.99
CA TRP A 305 4.32 7.03 -7.20
C TRP A 305 3.62 5.81 -7.80
N TRP A 306 2.35 5.93 -8.19
CA TRP A 306 1.54 4.81 -8.71
C TRP A 306 2.14 4.14 -9.96
N ASN A 307 2.90 4.89 -10.76
CA ASN A 307 3.53 4.39 -11.99
C ASN A 307 5.03 4.14 -11.88
N ALA A 308 5.58 4.15 -10.66
CA ALA A 308 6.98 3.81 -10.42
C ALA A 308 7.08 2.34 -10.02
N TRP A 309 7.20 1.43 -10.99
CA TRP A 309 7.31 -0.02 -10.71
C TRP A 309 8.74 -0.47 -10.47
N TYR A 310 8.91 -1.32 -9.46
CA TYR A 310 10.19 -1.81 -8.96
C TYR A 310 10.23 -3.33 -9.06
N PHE A 311 11.42 -3.89 -9.15
CA PHE A 311 11.61 -5.33 -9.30
C PHE A 311 11.85 -5.99 -7.94
N LEU A 312 11.48 -7.27 -7.84
CA LEU A 312 11.93 -8.17 -6.79
C LEU A 312 12.84 -9.23 -7.41
N SER A 313 13.79 -9.79 -6.65
CA SER A 313 14.54 -10.95 -7.14
C SER A 313 13.64 -12.17 -7.19
N ARG A 314 13.97 -13.15 -8.04
CA ARG A 314 13.31 -14.47 -8.03
C ARG A 314 13.28 -15.08 -6.62
N GLY A 315 14.42 -15.06 -5.91
CA GLY A 315 14.53 -15.68 -4.59
C GLY A 315 13.65 -15.00 -3.54
N GLU A 316 13.55 -13.68 -3.59
CA GLU A 316 12.71 -12.89 -2.69
C GLU A 316 11.22 -13.15 -2.93
N ILE A 317 10.73 -12.99 -4.17
CA ILE A 317 9.30 -13.13 -4.46
C ILE A 317 8.80 -14.56 -4.25
N LEU A 318 9.63 -15.58 -4.55
CA LEU A 318 9.26 -16.97 -4.30
C LEU A 318 9.20 -17.27 -2.82
N ALA A 319 10.19 -16.83 -2.04
CA ALA A 319 10.15 -17.00 -0.58
C ALA A 319 8.91 -16.36 0.04
N ILE A 320 8.50 -15.20 -0.48
CA ILE A 320 7.27 -14.50 -0.09
C ILE A 320 6.03 -15.34 -0.42
N VAL A 321 5.85 -15.72 -1.68
CA VAL A 321 4.61 -16.37 -2.14
C VAL A 321 4.49 -17.78 -1.56
N GLU A 322 5.58 -18.55 -1.56
CA GLU A 322 5.59 -19.94 -1.10
C GLU A 322 5.42 -20.04 0.42
N ASN A 323 6.02 -19.14 1.20
CA ASN A 323 6.01 -19.31 2.65
C ASN A 323 4.92 -18.49 3.34
N LEU A 324 4.50 -17.37 2.77
CA LEU A 324 3.54 -16.47 3.42
C LEU A 324 2.15 -16.69 2.84
N PHE A 325 1.93 -16.28 1.59
CA PHE A 325 0.59 -16.26 1.00
C PHE A 325 0.00 -17.64 0.73
N ILE A 326 0.77 -18.55 0.12
CA ILE A 326 0.28 -19.88 -0.24
C ILE A 326 0.61 -20.89 0.85
N GLY A 327 1.79 -20.80 1.47
CA GLY A 327 2.23 -21.78 2.46
C GLY A 327 1.76 -21.52 3.88
N ASN A 328 1.44 -20.26 4.23
CA ASN A 328 1.01 -19.82 5.56
C ASN A 328 1.95 -20.27 6.71
N LYS A 329 3.24 -20.37 6.42
CA LYS A 329 4.26 -20.92 7.33
C LYS A 329 4.65 -19.98 8.47
N LEU A 330 4.25 -18.71 8.40
CA LEU A 330 4.61 -17.70 9.40
C LEU A 330 3.89 -17.96 10.73
N GLU A 331 2.56 -18.05 10.72
CA GLU A 331 1.77 -18.32 11.93
C GLU A 331 1.94 -19.78 12.43
N GLU A 332 2.30 -20.71 11.54
CA GLU A 332 2.68 -22.09 11.92
C GLU A 332 4.08 -22.20 12.56
N GLY A 333 4.88 -21.13 12.56
CA GLY A 333 6.25 -21.15 13.08
C GLY A 333 7.19 -22.05 12.26
N GLN A 334 6.97 -22.15 10.95
CA GLN A 334 7.72 -23.00 10.02
C GLN A 334 8.56 -22.20 9.00
N LEU A 335 8.39 -20.87 8.96
CA LEU A 335 9.14 -20.02 8.05
C LEU A 335 10.62 -20.00 8.44
N ARG A 336 11.48 -20.50 7.54
CA ARG A 336 12.94 -20.45 7.67
C ARG A 336 13.48 -19.19 7.01
N ILE A 337 14.22 -18.37 7.76
CA ILE A 337 14.88 -17.16 7.22
C ILE A 337 16.32 -17.47 6.81
N CYS A 338 17.05 -18.22 7.63
CA CYS A 338 18.42 -18.66 7.36
C CYS A 338 18.65 -20.09 7.87
N ASP A 339 19.81 -20.66 7.60
CA ASP A 339 20.12 -22.03 8.02
C ASP A 339 20.08 -22.17 9.55
N GLY A 340 19.22 -23.07 10.02
CA GLY A 340 18.98 -23.29 11.45
C GLY A 340 18.08 -22.26 12.14
N CYS A 341 17.62 -21.21 11.46
CA CYS A 341 16.72 -20.20 12.03
C CYS A 341 15.30 -20.32 11.45
N THR A 342 14.38 -20.74 12.31
CA THR A 342 12.94 -20.74 12.04
C THR A 342 12.27 -19.66 12.89
N VAL A 343 11.38 -18.90 12.28
CA VAL A 343 10.64 -17.80 12.91
C VAL A 343 9.66 -18.36 13.92
N ASP A 344 9.66 -17.77 15.11
CA ASP A 344 8.73 -18.08 16.18
C ASP A 344 8.16 -16.77 16.74
N LEU A 345 6.91 -16.48 16.39
CA LEU A 345 6.22 -15.25 16.79
C LEU A 345 6.04 -15.12 18.31
N ARG A 346 6.17 -16.22 19.06
CA ARG A 346 6.10 -16.22 20.54
C ARG A 346 7.38 -15.70 21.18
N ARG A 347 8.46 -15.52 20.39
CA ARG A 347 9.71 -14.93 20.86
C ARG A 347 9.66 -13.41 20.87
N ILE A 348 8.72 -12.80 20.17
CA ILE A 348 8.56 -11.35 20.13
C ILE A 348 8.22 -10.84 21.54
N ARG A 349 9.03 -9.91 22.05
CA ARG A 349 8.83 -9.29 23.38
C ARG A 349 8.58 -7.79 23.32
N ASN A 350 9.00 -7.12 22.24
CA ASN A 350 8.70 -5.70 22.06
C ASN A 350 7.19 -5.51 21.78
N PRO A 351 6.60 -4.38 22.19
CA PRO A 351 5.20 -4.10 21.91
C PRO A 351 4.91 -4.12 20.40
N LEU A 352 3.84 -4.81 20.01
CA LEU A 352 3.29 -4.77 18.66
C LEU A 352 2.05 -3.87 18.66
N ILE A 353 2.07 -2.82 17.84
CA ILE A 353 0.91 -1.96 17.59
C ILE A 353 0.37 -2.30 16.19
N ILE A 354 -0.85 -2.78 16.09
CA ILE A 354 -1.47 -3.20 14.83
C ILE A 354 -2.55 -2.20 14.46
N PHE A 355 -2.42 -1.55 13.30
CA PHE A 355 -3.46 -0.67 12.78
C PHE A 355 -4.13 -1.29 11.55
N ALA A 356 -5.41 -1.63 11.68
CA ALA A 356 -6.22 -2.23 10.61
C ALA A 356 -7.47 -1.39 10.31
N SER A 357 -8.11 -1.61 9.16
CA SER A 357 -9.36 -0.94 8.84
C SER A 357 -10.38 -1.86 8.17
N TYR A 358 -11.65 -1.72 8.54
CA TYR A 358 -12.76 -2.42 7.87
C TYR A 358 -13.03 -1.87 6.45
N GLY A 359 -12.50 -0.69 6.10
CA GLY A 359 -12.50 -0.19 4.72
C GLY A 359 -11.40 -0.80 3.83
N ASP A 360 -10.47 -1.55 4.44
CA ASP A 360 -9.35 -2.21 3.77
C ASP A 360 -9.78 -3.57 3.20
N ASN A 361 -9.65 -3.76 1.89
CA ASN A 361 -9.91 -5.03 1.20
C ASN A 361 -8.63 -5.80 0.84
N ILE A 362 -7.48 -5.26 1.22
CA ILE A 362 -6.17 -5.91 1.13
C ILE A 362 -5.89 -6.58 2.46
N THR A 363 -5.89 -5.80 3.54
CA THR A 363 -5.58 -6.25 4.90
C THR A 363 -6.67 -5.83 5.90
N PRO A 364 -7.87 -6.42 5.81
CA PRO A 364 -8.90 -6.16 6.82
C PRO A 364 -8.46 -6.69 8.20
N PRO A 365 -9.18 -6.36 9.29
CA PRO A 365 -8.82 -6.78 10.65
C PRO A 365 -8.59 -8.29 10.79
N GLN A 366 -9.32 -9.13 10.06
CA GLN A 366 -9.11 -10.59 10.06
C GLN A 366 -7.68 -10.95 9.60
N GLN A 367 -7.18 -10.35 8.52
CA GLN A 367 -5.81 -10.62 8.05
C GLN A 367 -4.72 -10.03 8.97
N ALA A 368 -5.05 -8.96 9.68
CA ALA A 368 -4.13 -8.33 10.62
C ALA A 368 -4.07 -9.01 11.99
N LEU A 369 -5.16 -9.66 12.43
CA LEU A 369 -5.33 -10.13 13.82
C LEU A 369 -5.51 -11.64 13.98
N ASP A 370 -5.99 -12.39 12.97
CA ASP A 370 -6.33 -13.83 13.13
C ASP A 370 -5.12 -14.72 13.45
N TRP A 371 -3.90 -14.22 13.26
CA TRP A 371 -2.67 -14.95 13.58
C TRP A 371 -2.49 -15.04 15.10
N ILE A 372 -3.07 -14.10 15.85
CA ILE A 372 -2.97 -14.02 17.31
C ILE A 372 -3.54 -15.30 17.94
N PRO A 373 -4.81 -15.72 17.67
CA PRO A 373 -5.32 -16.99 18.18
C PRO A 373 -4.64 -18.22 17.59
N ALA A 374 -4.01 -18.13 16.41
CA ALA A 374 -3.21 -19.23 15.84
C ALA A 374 -1.91 -19.45 16.62
N VAL A 375 -1.25 -18.37 17.06
CA VAL A 375 0.02 -18.39 17.81
C VAL A 375 -0.17 -18.56 19.32
N TYR A 376 -1.24 -17.99 19.87
CA TYR A 376 -1.55 -17.99 21.30
C TYR A 376 -2.95 -18.59 21.53
N ARG A 377 -3.01 -19.72 22.22
CA ARG A 377 -4.28 -20.45 22.41
C ARG A 377 -5.30 -19.70 23.28
N ALA A 378 -4.82 -18.83 24.17
CA ALA A 378 -5.63 -18.06 25.10
C ALA A 378 -4.86 -16.81 25.56
N THR A 379 -5.56 -15.82 26.11
CA THR A 379 -4.94 -14.58 26.64
C THR A 379 -3.84 -14.88 27.65
N ALA A 380 -4.03 -15.89 28.52
CA ALA A 380 -3.02 -16.33 29.48
C ALA A 380 -1.72 -16.81 28.82
N ASP A 381 -1.80 -17.41 27.63
CA ASP A 381 -0.66 -17.90 26.86
C ASP A 381 0.17 -16.73 26.28
N LEU A 382 -0.50 -15.72 25.75
CA LEU A 382 0.12 -14.47 25.31
C LEU A 382 0.81 -13.74 26.47
N LYS A 383 0.14 -13.68 27.63
CA LYS A 383 0.70 -13.10 28.86
C LYS A 383 1.94 -13.87 29.34
N ALA A 384 1.90 -15.20 29.32
CA ALA A 384 3.05 -16.05 29.67
C ALA A 384 4.22 -15.88 28.69
N ALA A 385 3.92 -15.63 27.41
CA ALA A 385 4.91 -15.23 26.41
C ALA A 385 5.40 -13.78 26.58
N GLY A 386 4.99 -13.06 27.64
CA GLY A 386 5.45 -11.70 27.94
C GLY A 386 5.15 -10.69 26.84
N GLN A 387 4.21 -11.01 25.95
CA GLN A 387 3.93 -10.22 24.78
C GLN A 387 2.87 -9.15 25.08
N ARG A 388 3.03 -7.97 24.45
CA ARG A 388 2.11 -6.84 24.51
C ARG A 388 1.63 -6.55 23.09
N ILE A 389 0.35 -6.76 22.82
CA ILE A 389 -0.26 -6.45 21.52
C ILE A 389 -1.32 -5.39 21.76
N VAL A 390 -1.19 -4.27 21.08
CA VAL A 390 -2.19 -3.20 21.03
C VAL A 390 -2.71 -3.13 19.60
N TYR A 391 -4.02 -3.13 19.39
CA TYR A 391 -4.60 -2.94 18.06
C TYR A 391 -5.54 -1.74 18.02
N LEU A 392 -5.60 -1.09 16.85
CA LEU A 392 -6.49 0.00 16.52
C LEU A 392 -7.26 -0.39 15.25
N THR A 393 -8.57 -0.13 15.22
CA THR A 393 -9.38 -0.32 14.01
C THR A 393 -10.01 0.97 13.55
N ASN A 394 -9.99 1.22 12.24
CA ASN A 394 -10.77 2.29 11.61
C ASN A 394 -11.95 1.70 10.81
N PRO A 395 -13.17 2.25 10.91
CA PRO A 395 -14.34 1.65 10.25
C PRO A 395 -14.43 1.87 8.73
N HIS A 396 -13.69 2.81 8.14
CA HIS A 396 -13.98 3.30 6.79
C HIS A 396 -12.78 3.47 5.87
N VAL A 397 -11.57 3.60 6.42
CA VAL A 397 -10.39 3.94 5.63
C VAL A 397 -9.97 2.77 4.73
N GLY A 398 -9.79 3.03 3.44
CA GLY A 398 -9.22 2.03 2.52
C GLY A 398 -7.72 1.83 2.75
N HIS A 399 -7.18 0.72 2.23
CA HIS A 399 -5.77 0.30 2.43
C HIS A 399 -4.75 1.45 2.34
N LEU A 400 -4.71 2.16 1.19
CA LEU A 400 -3.77 3.27 0.99
C LEU A 400 -3.98 4.39 2.01
N GLY A 401 -5.24 4.66 2.36
CA GLY A 401 -5.59 5.72 3.29
C GLY A 401 -5.02 5.51 4.70
N ILE A 402 -4.68 4.26 5.08
CA ILE A 402 -4.04 3.97 6.37
C ILE A 402 -2.70 4.72 6.49
N PHE A 403 -1.96 4.89 5.40
CA PHE A 403 -0.61 5.49 5.41
C PHE A 403 -0.50 6.83 4.64
N VAL A 404 -1.37 7.11 3.65
CA VAL A 404 -1.29 8.36 2.86
C VAL A 404 -2.32 9.42 3.22
N SER A 405 -3.32 9.09 4.04
CA SER A 405 -4.37 10.03 4.37
C SER A 405 -3.88 11.02 5.42
N ALA A 406 -3.87 12.31 5.08
CA ALA A 406 -3.58 13.38 6.03
C ALA A 406 -4.48 13.31 7.27
N LYS A 407 -5.76 12.92 7.10
CA LYS A 407 -6.71 12.74 8.20
C LYS A 407 -6.24 11.66 9.18
N VAL A 408 -5.74 10.54 8.63
CA VAL A 408 -5.28 9.40 9.43
C VAL A 408 -3.92 9.67 10.08
N ALA A 409 -3.05 10.37 9.35
CA ALA A 409 -1.77 10.83 9.89
C ALA A 409 -1.96 11.74 11.12
N ARG A 410 -2.84 12.74 11.01
CA ARG A 410 -3.03 13.73 12.07
C ARG A 410 -3.74 13.20 13.32
N LEU A 411 -4.55 12.15 13.20
CA LEU A 411 -5.26 11.56 14.34
C LEU A 411 -4.66 10.23 14.77
N GLU A 412 -4.82 9.15 14.00
CA GLU A 412 -4.42 7.80 14.40
C GLU A 412 -2.89 7.66 14.57
N HIS A 413 -2.07 8.08 13.60
CA HIS A 413 -0.61 7.96 13.73
C HIS A 413 -0.05 8.87 14.82
N ARG A 414 -0.61 10.08 14.96
CA ARG A 414 -0.30 10.98 16.08
C ARG A 414 -0.62 10.33 17.43
N ALA A 415 -1.81 9.74 17.57
CA ALA A 415 -2.24 9.07 18.80
C ALA A 415 -1.38 7.86 19.14
N ILE A 416 -0.92 7.10 18.14
CA ILE A 416 0.02 5.99 18.34
C ILE A 416 1.34 6.55 18.88
N LEU A 417 1.95 7.55 18.21
CA LEU A 417 3.23 8.13 18.61
C LEU A 417 3.17 8.80 20.00
N GLU A 418 2.13 9.57 20.29
CA GLU A 418 1.91 10.23 21.59
C GLU A 418 1.58 9.25 22.73
N SER A 419 1.36 7.96 22.42
CA SER A 419 1.01 6.93 23.41
C SER A 419 2.05 5.80 23.50
N VAL A 420 3.19 5.91 22.81
CA VAL A 420 4.20 4.83 22.76
C VAL A 420 4.72 4.46 24.16
N GLU A 421 4.98 5.44 25.02
CA GLU A 421 5.45 5.20 26.39
C GLU A 421 4.38 4.51 27.24
N GLU A 422 3.12 4.92 27.10
CA GLU A 422 1.97 4.30 27.77
C GLU A 422 1.81 2.84 27.33
N ILE A 423 1.92 2.58 26.02
CA ILE A 423 1.86 1.24 25.43
C ILE A 423 3.02 0.37 25.93
N ALA A 424 4.23 0.91 26.01
CA ALA A 424 5.39 0.19 26.50
C ALA A 424 5.26 -0.18 27.98
N ALA A 425 4.55 0.63 28.77
CA ALA A 425 4.30 0.41 30.19
C ALA A 425 3.14 -0.57 30.49
N LEU A 426 2.32 -0.93 29.49
CA LEU A 426 1.27 -1.94 29.67
C LEU A 426 1.86 -3.28 30.11
N ALA A 427 1.11 -3.98 30.96
CA ALA A 427 1.39 -5.38 31.25
C ALA A 427 1.26 -6.23 29.97
N PRO A 428 1.91 -7.39 29.89
CA PRO A 428 1.63 -8.35 28.82
C PRO A 428 0.12 -8.62 28.72
N GLY A 429 -0.40 -8.66 27.49
CA GLY A 429 -1.83 -8.70 27.22
C GLY A 429 -2.20 -8.28 25.79
N LEU A 430 -3.47 -8.48 25.45
CA LEU A 430 -4.09 -7.98 24.22
C LEU A 430 -4.95 -6.77 24.59
N TYR A 431 -4.75 -5.66 23.89
CA TYR A 431 -5.45 -4.41 24.16
C TYR A 431 -6.00 -3.81 22.87
N GLU A 432 -7.20 -3.23 22.95
CA GLU A 432 -7.73 -2.36 21.93
C GLU A 432 -7.46 -0.90 22.32
N MET A 433 -6.78 -0.17 21.45
CA MET A 433 -6.62 1.27 21.57
C MET A 433 -7.90 1.96 21.09
N LYS A 434 -8.50 2.76 21.96
CA LYS A 434 -9.64 3.61 21.65
C LYS A 434 -9.18 5.07 21.64
N ILE A 435 -9.61 5.80 20.61
CA ILE A 435 -9.33 7.23 20.46
C ILE A 435 -10.67 7.95 20.61
N ASP A 436 -10.87 8.61 21.74
CA ASP A 436 -12.03 9.46 21.97
C ASP A 436 -11.71 10.88 21.51
N ASN A 437 -12.29 11.26 20.38
CA ASN A 437 -12.15 12.59 19.80
C ASN A 437 -13.51 13.31 19.80
N PRO A 438 -13.89 13.98 20.91
CA PRO A 438 -15.21 14.59 21.06
C PRO A 438 -15.45 15.78 20.12
N SER A 439 -14.40 16.45 19.64
CA SER A 439 -14.52 17.55 18.68
C SER A 439 -14.78 17.04 17.25
N GLY A 440 -14.36 15.80 16.95
CA GLY A 440 -14.37 15.24 15.60
C GLY A 440 -13.35 15.89 14.66
N ASP A 441 -12.51 16.80 15.16
CA ASP A 441 -11.45 17.44 14.40
C ASP A 441 -10.29 16.46 14.23
N PRO A 442 -9.91 16.08 13.00
CA PRO A 442 -8.79 15.16 12.79
C PRO A 442 -7.41 15.79 13.09
N ASP A 443 -7.31 17.11 13.29
CA ASP A 443 -6.05 17.80 13.57
C ASP A 443 -5.92 18.27 15.04
N CYS A 444 -6.43 17.47 15.97
CA CYS A 444 -6.39 17.78 17.39
C CYS A 444 -5.16 17.17 18.10
N HIS A 445 -4.74 17.75 19.22
CA HIS A 445 -3.60 17.28 20.03
C HIS A 445 -4.07 16.86 21.43
N LYS A 446 -3.32 16.01 22.16
CA LYS A 446 -3.59 15.83 23.60
C LYS A 446 -3.55 17.22 24.29
N PRO A 447 -4.56 17.60 25.10
CA PRO A 447 -5.65 16.77 25.65
C PRO A 447 -7.01 16.87 24.92
N GLU A 448 -7.09 17.46 23.72
CA GLU A 448 -8.33 17.62 22.94
C GLU A 448 -8.93 16.28 22.46
N TYR A 449 -8.09 15.26 22.32
CA TYR A 449 -8.50 13.86 22.25
C TYR A 449 -7.89 13.08 23.42
N SER A 450 -8.54 11.98 23.81
CA SER A 450 -8.00 11.03 24.79
C SER A 450 -7.80 9.65 24.18
N VAL A 451 -6.78 8.95 24.67
CA VAL A 451 -6.52 7.56 24.33
C VAL A 451 -6.70 6.73 25.59
N HIS A 452 -7.39 5.61 25.48
CA HIS A 452 -7.42 4.58 26.51
C HIS A 452 -7.25 3.19 25.88
N PHE A 453 -6.79 2.25 26.71
CA PHE A 453 -6.51 0.88 26.31
C PHE A 453 -7.51 -0.04 27.00
N GLU A 454 -8.38 -0.66 26.22
CA GLU A 454 -9.32 -1.67 26.70
C GLU A 454 -8.67 -3.04 26.60
N GLU A 455 -8.52 -3.74 27.73
CA GLU A 455 -8.04 -5.12 27.70
C GLU A 455 -9.08 -6.02 27.01
N ARG A 456 -8.59 -6.90 26.13
CA ARG A 456 -9.41 -7.82 25.33
C ARG A 456 -8.96 -9.24 25.55
N ASP A 457 -9.87 -10.18 25.33
CA ASP A 457 -9.54 -11.59 25.32
C ASP A 457 -9.26 -12.07 23.90
N ILE A 458 -8.32 -13.02 23.76
CA ILE A 458 -8.04 -13.63 22.45
C ILE A 458 -9.29 -14.30 21.88
N ALA A 459 -10.19 -14.78 22.75
CA ALA A 459 -11.48 -15.36 22.35
C ALA A 459 -12.42 -14.36 21.66
N ASP A 460 -12.18 -13.04 21.79
CA ASP A 460 -12.94 -12.00 21.08
C ASP A 460 -12.60 -11.97 19.57
N ILE A 461 -11.44 -12.51 19.17
CA ILE A 461 -11.02 -12.64 17.77
C ILE A 461 -11.68 -13.88 17.18
N LYS A 462 -12.68 -13.67 16.31
CA LYS A 462 -13.42 -14.75 15.65
C LYS A 462 -12.72 -15.17 14.36
N VAL A 463 -12.24 -16.40 14.32
CA VAL A 463 -11.60 -17.00 13.14
C VAL A 463 -12.61 -17.87 12.39
N ASP A 464 -12.85 -17.58 11.10
CA ASP A 464 -13.77 -18.32 10.21
C ASP A 464 -13.08 -18.81 8.92
N THR A 465 -11.80 -19.15 9.02
CA THR A 465 -10.97 -19.51 7.86
C THR A 465 -11.14 -20.99 7.49
N PRO A 466 -11.48 -21.34 6.22
CA PRO A 466 -11.62 -22.73 5.78
C PRO A 466 -10.26 -23.40 5.54
N LEU A 467 -9.53 -23.71 6.62
CA LEU A 467 -8.13 -24.18 6.60
C LEU A 467 -7.87 -25.32 5.62
N LYS A 468 -8.72 -26.36 5.59
CA LYS A 468 -8.53 -27.53 4.72
C LYS A 468 -8.50 -27.20 3.22
N ALA A 469 -9.29 -26.21 2.79
CA ALA A 469 -9.32 -25.82 1.38
C ALA A 469 -7.98 -25.17 0.98
N PHE A 470 -7.45 -24.32 1.85
CA PHE A 470 -6.14 -23.70 1.64
C PHE A 470 -4.97 -24.70 1.76
N GLU A 471 -5.06 -25.69 2.65
CA GLU A 471 -4.09 -26.78 2.72
C GLU A 471 -4.00 -27.57 1.40
N ARG A 472 -5.14 -27.82 0.74
CA ARG A 472 -5.15 -28.46 -0.60
C ARG A 472 -4.52 -27.58 -1.66
N VAL A 473 -4.80 -26.26 -1.63
CA VAL A 473 -4.14 -25.29 -2.52
C VAL A 473 -2.63 -25.31 -2.32
N ARG A 474 -2.17 -25.33 -1.06
CA ARG A 474 -0.74 -25.45 -0.72
C ARG A 474 -0.12 -26.71 -1.33
N GLN A 475 -0.74 -27.88 -1.14
CA GLN A 475 -0.25 -29.15 -1.68
C GLN A 475 -0.14 -29.14 -3.22
N ILE A 476 -1.16 -28.61 -3.90
CA ILE A 476 -1.14 -28.48 -5.37
C ILE A 476 -0.06 -27.50 -5.81
N SER A 477 0.07 -26.38 -5.11
CA SER A 477 1.11 -25.39 -5.39
C SER A 477 2.52 -25.99 -5.28
N GLU A 478 2.79 -26.71 -4.19
CA GLU A 478 4.10 -27.36 -3.98
C GLU A 478 4.42 -28.38 -5.08
N ALA A 479 3.44 -29.19 -5.50
CA ALA A 479 3.60 -30.14 -6.58
C ALA A 479 3.87 -29.46 -7.94
N ASN A 480 3.08 -28.43 -8.28
CA ASN A 480 3.24 -27.69 -9.54
C ASN A 480 4.57 -26.93 -9.59
N GLU A 481 4.95 -26.30 -8.49
CA GLU A 481 6.24 -25.61 -8.38
C GLU A 481 7.40 -26.59 -8.54
N GLN A 482 7.35 -27.75 -7.88
CA GLN A 482 8.37 -28.78 -8.04
C GLN A 482 8.48 -29.28 -9.48
N LEU A 483 7.35 -29.50 -10.16
CA LEU A 483 7.31 -29.88 -11.57
C LEU A 483 7.94 -28.78 -12.45
N TYR A 484 7.50 -27.54 -12.28
CA TYR A 484 7.97 -26.40 -13.05
C TYR A 484 9.49 -26.21 -12.88
N LYS A 485 9.95 -26.08 -11.63
CA LYS A 485 11.35 -25.88 -11.27
C LYS A 485 12.28 -26.97 -11.83
N THR A 486 11.81 -28.22 -11.83
CA THR A 486 12.63 -29.35 -12.25
C THR A 486 12.69 -29.49 -13.77
N PHE A 487 11.56 -29.35 -14.46
CA PHE A 487 11.44 -29.75 -15.86
C PHE A 487 11.31 -28.57 -16.84
N VAL A 488 10.72 -27.45 -16.42
CA VAL A 488 10.36 -26.34 -17.32
C VAL A 488 11.30 -25.14 -17.13
N SER A 489 11.59 -24.77 -15.88
CA SER A 489 12.46 -23.64 -15.52
C SER A 489 13.83 -23.67 -16.25
N PRO A 490 14.57 -24.80 -16.33
CA PRO A 490 15.85 -24.83 -17.04
C PRO A 490 15.73 -24.47 -18.52
N CYS A 491 14.64 -24.88 -19.17
CA CYS A 491 14.36 -24.56 -20.56
C CYS A 491 14.05 -23.07 -20.70
N VAL A 492 13.12 -22.53 -19.91
CA VAL A 492 12.75 -21.10 -19.93
C VAL A 492 13.99 -20.21 -19.71
N ARG A 493 14.78 -20.52 -18.68
CA ARG A 493 16.01 -19.79 -18.35
C ARG A 493 17.07 -19.85 -19.45
N SER A 494 17.07 -20.89 -20.30
CA SER A 494 18.01 -20.96 -21.44
C SER A 494 17.67 -19.97 -22.57
N PHE A 495 16.40 -19.52 -22.64
CA PHE A 495 15.95 -18.50 -23.60
C PHE A 495 15.91 -17.10 -23.00
N SER A 496 15.84 -16.98 -21.68
CA SER A 496 15.86 -15.70 -20.97
C SER A 496 17.26 -15.09 -20.91
N ASN A 497 17.34 -13.78 -21.15
CA ASN A 497 18.56 -12.98 -21.03
C ASN A 497 18.18 -11.50 -20.79
N PRO A 498 19.15 -10.59 -20.55
CA PRO A 498 18.84 -9.19 -20.26
C PRO A 498 18.05 -8.48 -21.36
N ALA A 499 18.25 -8.83 -22.63
CA ALA A 499 17.53 -8.20 -23.74
C ALA A 499 16.07 -8.66 -23.83
N THR A 500 15.79 -9.96 -23.64
CA THR A 500 14.40 -10.47 -23.62
C THR A 500 13.65 -9.97 -22.39
N ALA A 501 14.32 -9.91 -21.23
CA ALA A 501 13.74 -9.38 -20.01
C ALA A 501 13.40 -7.89 -20.14
N ALA A 502 14.29 -7.10 -20.73
CA ALA A 502 14.01 -5.69 -21.03
C ALA A 502 12.84 -5.55 -22.02
N LEU A 503 12.78 -6.37 -23.07
CA LEU A 503 11.65 -6.34 -24.02
C LEU A 503 10.32 -6.64 -23.31
N LEU A 504 10.27 -7.63 -22.43
CA LEU A 504 9.08 -7.96 -21.65
C LEU A 504 8.68 -6.84 -20.69
N GLU A 505 9.65 -6.17 -20.06
CA GLU A 505 9.38 -4.98 -19.26
C GLU A 505 8.70 -3.90 -20.11
N TRP A 506 9.29 -3.52 -21.25
CA TRP A 506 8.73 -2.49 -22.14
C TRP A 506 7.33 -2.83 -22.63
N LEU A 507 7.09 -4.09 -22.99
CA LEU A 507 5.80 -4.60 -23.47
C LEU A 507 4.79 -4.89 -22.36
N HIS A 508 5.18 -4.76 -21.09
CA HIS A 508 4.27 -5.01 -19.98
C HIS A 508 3.01 -4.13 -20.14
N PRO A 509 1.78 -4.68 -20.06
CA PRO A 509 0.55 -3.94 -20.34
C PRO A 509 0.40 -2.67 -19.51
N MET A 510 0.82 -2.70 -18.24
CA MET A 510 0.86 -1.53 -17.38
C MET A 510 1.74 -0.40 -17.93
N ARG A 511 2.95 -0.71 -18.41
CA ARG A 511 3.87 0.29 -18.97
C ARG A 511 3.39 0.77 -20.33
N THR A 512 3.09 -0.15 -21.24
CA THR A 512 2.69 0.17 -22.62
C THR A 512 1.44 1.06 -22.67
N SER A 513 0.41 0.79 -21.87
CA SER A 513 -0.82 1.61 -21.85
C SER A 513 -0.59 3.07 -21.44
N ARG A 514 0.56 3.36 -20.83
CA ARG A 514 0.93 4.69 -20.31
C ARG A 514 1.97 5.34 -21.21
N TYR A 515 3.00 4.60 -21.65
CA TYR A 515 3.96 5.08 -22.64
C TYR A 515 3.30 5.54 -23.94
N LEU A 516 2.27 4.83 -24.42
CA LEU A 516 1.55 5.20 -25.65
C LEU A 516 0.81 6.55 -25.57
N LEU A 517 0.68 7.12 -24.36
CA LEU A 517 0.12 8.46 -24.16
C LEU A 517 1.19 9.56 -24.11
N SER A 518 2.47 9.21 -24.07
CA SER A 518 3.57 10.17 -24.19
C SER A 518 3.71 10.67 -25.63
N ASP A 519 4.10 11.92 -25.79
CA ASP A 519 4.41 12.52 -27.09
C ASP A 519 5.75 12.05 -27.69
N GLU A 520 6.51 11.24 -26.96
CA GLU A 520 7.67 10.50 -27.49
C GLU A 520 7.24 9.26 -28.30
N PHE A 521 6.18 8.57 -27.87
CA PHE A 521 5.67 7.36 -28.53
C PHE A 521 4.47 7.63 -29.44
N ASN A 522 3.68 8.66 -29.14
CA ASN A 522 2.52 9.08 -29.92
C ASN A 522 2.59 10.58 -30.26
N PRO A 523 3.14 10.96 -31.43
CA PRO A 523 3.33 12.36 -31.80
C PRO A 523 2.05 13.21 -31.82
N TRP A 524 0.86 12.60 -31.98
CA TRP A 524 -0.42 13.31 -31.93
C TRP A 524 -0.68 13.95 -30.57
N MET A 525 -0.08 13.44 -29.49
CA MET A 525 -0.20 14.01 -28.16
C MET A 525 0.43 15.41 -28.06
N ARG A 526 1.32 15.80 -28.98
CA ARG A 526 1.80 17.21 -29.10
C ARG A 526 0.69 18.16 -29.54
N ALA A 527 -0.20 17.69 -30.42
CA ALA A 527 -1.37 18.47 -30.82
C ALA A 527 -2.33 18.64 -29.64
N VAL A 528 -2.56 17.58 -28.85
CA VAL A 528 -3.34 17.64 -27.60
C VAL A 528 -2.76 18.67 -26.64
N ALA A 529 -1.44 18.66 -26.41
CA ALA A 529 -0.76 19.68 -25.59
C ALA A 529 -0.92 21.11 -26.15
N GLY A 530 -0.90 21.25 -27.48
CA GLY A 530 -1.19 22.52 -28.17
C GLY A 530 -2.60 23.02 -27.89
N PHE A 531 -3.61 22.14 -28.03
CA PHE A 531 -5.00 22.48 -27.76
C PHE A 531 -5.25 22.75 -26.27
N ALA A 532 -4.62 21.98 -25.36
CA ALA A 532 -4.75 22.19 -23.93
C ALA A 532 -4.34 23.60 -23.52
N ARG A 533 -3.19 24.09 -24.00
CA ARG A 533 -2.74 25.48 -23.75
C ARG A 533 -3.72 26.54 -24.27
N LEU A 534 -4.40 26.27 -25.39
CA LEU A 534 -5.42 27.18 -25.92
C LEU A 534 -6.71 27.17 -25.09
N VAL A 535 -7.11 25.98 -24.64
CA VAL A 535 -8.29 25.78 -23.79
C VAL A 535 -8.07 26.41 -22.41
N GLU A 536 -6.95 26.14 -21.74
CA GLU A 536 -6.63 26.68 -20.41
C GLU A 536 -6.75 28.21 -20.34
N GLY A 537 -6.24 28.92 -21.35
CA GLY A 537 -6.30 30.39 -21.39
C GLY A 537 -7.69 30.96 -21.65
N ARG A 538 -8.67 30.14 -22.02
CA ARG A 538 -10.04 30.57 -22.40
C ARG A 538 -11.14 29.78 -21.69
N ARG A 539 -10.76 28.90 -20.77
CA ARG A 539 -11.63 27.95 -20.09
C ARG A 539 -12.71 28.69 -19.31
N ALA A 540 -13.96 28.36 -19.60
CA ALA A 540 -15.13 28.89 -18.89
C ALA A 540 -16.00 27.72 -18.40
N PRO A 541 -15.76 27.23 -17.16
CA PRO A 541 -16.48 26.09 -16.62
C PRO A 541 -17.99 26.32 -16.54
N LEU A 542 -18.76 25.27 -16.81
CA LEU A 542 -20.20 25.33 -16.58
C LEU A 542 -20.53 25.53 -15.08
N PRO A 543 -21.60 26.27 -14.76
CA PRO A 543 -22.07 26.40 -13.39
C PRO A 543 -22.41 25.03 -12.76
N PRO A 544 -22.12 24.82 -11.46
CA PRO A 544 -22.39 23.53 -10.79
C PRO A 544 -23.85 23.05 -10.84
N GLY A 545 -24.81 23.99 -10.99
CA GLY A 545 -26.24 23.70 -11.12
C GLY A 545 -26.72 23.38 -12.54
N ASN A 546 -25.82 23.23 -13.52
CA ASN A 546 -26.20 22.88 -14.90
C ASN A 546 -26.84 21.48 -14.97
N ALA A 547 -28.01 21.36 -15.60
CA ALA A 547 -28.76 20.11 -15.67
C ALA A 547 -28.04 18.97 -16.43
N PHE A 548 -27.27 19.29 -17.48
CA PHE A 548 -26.51 18.28 -18.23
C PHE A 548 -25.32 17.77 -17.43
N LEU A 549 -24.64 18.63 -16.68
CA LEU A 549 -23.56 18.23 -15.77
C LEU A 549 -24.09 17.37 -14.61
N ALA A 550 -25.26 17.69 -14.06
CA ALA A 550 -25.92 16.85 -13.06
C ALA A 550 -26.27 15.46 -13.63
N ARG A 551 -26.75 15.40 -14.88
CA ARG A 551 -27.03 14.13 -15.57
C ARG A 551 -25.76 13.32 -15.85
N GLU A 552 -24.66 13.97 -16.23
CA GLU A 552 -23.35 13.32 -16.40
C GLU A 552 -22.88 12.67 -15.09
N ARG A 553 -22.98 13.39 -13.97
CA ARG A 553 -22.62 12.87 -12.65
C ARG A 553 -23.48 11.66 -12.24
N GLU A 554 -24.77 11.72 -12.52
CA GLU A 554 -25.67 10.58 -12.27
C GLU A 554 -25.31 9.37 -13.13
N LEU A 555 -24.98 9.58 -14.41
CA LEU A 555 -24.52 8.49 -15.29
C LEU A 555 -23.19 7.90 -14.80
N ASN A 556 -22.25 8.73 -14.36
CA ASN A 556 -20.98 8.27 -13.79
C ASN A 556 -21.20 7.42 -12.53
N ASP A 557 -22.12 7.82 -11.65
CA ASP A 557 -22.52 7.05 -10.46
C ASP A 557 -23.21 5.73 -10.83
N GLN A 558 -24.06 5.72 -11.86
CA GLN A 558 -24.68 4.49 -12.36
C GLN A 558 -23.65 3.51 -12.94
N VAL A 559 -22.66 4.00 -13.70
CA VAL A 559 -21.57 3.16 -14.22
C VAL A 559 -20.72 2.64 -13.08
N PHE A 560 -20.35 3.49 -12.12
CA PHE A 560 -19.62 3.08 -10.91
C PHE A 560 -20.34 1.94 -10.18
N LYS A 561 -21.63 2.10 -9.88
CA LYS A 561 -22.46 1.08 -9.23
C LYS A 561 -22.58 -0.21 -10.06
N GLY A 562 -22.66 -0.08 -11.38
CA GLY A 562 -22.68 -1.23 -12.29
C GLY A 562 -21.38 -2.03 -12.26
N ILE A 563 -20.23 -1.36 -12.27
CA ILE A 563 -18.91 -1.99 -12.14
C ILE A 563 -18.77 -2.64 -10.75
N GLU A 564 -19.16 -1.93 -9.68
CA GLU A 564 -19.11 -2.45 -8.31
C GLU A 564 -19.99 -3.70 -8.14
N GLN A 565 -21.19 -3.70 -8.72
CA GLN A 565 -22.06 -4.88 -8.72
C GLN A 565 -21.44 -6.04 -9.50
N GLY A 566 -20.85 -5.77 -10.67
CA GLY A 566 -20.12 -6.76 -11.46
C GLY A 566 -18.96 -7.37 -10.69
N ARG A 567 -18.17 -6.55 -9.98
CA ARG A 567 -17.11 -7.01 -9.08
C ARG A 567 -17.65 -7.91 -7.98
N LYS A 568 -18.70 -7.49 -7.27
CA LYS A 568 -19.34 -8.31 -6.20
C LYS A 568 -19.82 -9.66 -6.74
N GLN A 569 -20.35 -9.71 -7.96
CA GLN A 569 -20.75 -10.97 -8.61
C GLN A 569 -19.55 -11.84 -8.97
N ARG A 570 -18.47 -11.26 -9.52
CA ARG A 570 -17.20 -11.95 -9.80
C ARG A 570 -16.66 -12.58 -8.52
N ASP A 571 -16.48 -11.79 -7.46
CA ASP A 571 -15.88 -12.24 -6.21
C ASP A 571 -16.71 -13.36 -5.56
N ALA A 572 -18.05 -13.25 -5.59
CA ALA A 572 -18.94 -14.31 -5.10
C ALA A 572 -18.88 -15.59 -5.96
N LEU A 573 -18.71 -15.47 -7.28
CA LEU A 573 -18.54 -16.62 -8.16
C LEU A 573 -17.19 -17.32 -7.91
N GLU A 574 -16.11 -16.55 -7.77
CA GLU A 574 -14.79 -17.06 -7.43
C GLU A 574 -14.83 -17.85 -6.12
N GLU A 575 -15.43 -17.31 -5.06
CA GLU A 575 -15.60 -18.01 -3.78
C GLU A 575 -16.38 -19.34 -3.91
N ARG A 576 -17.46 -19.36 -4.71
CA ARG A 576 -18.20 -20.60 -4.97
C ARG A 576 -17.36 -21.62 -5.73
N VAL A 577 -16.66 -21.21 -6.78
CA VAL A 577 -15.79 -22.11 -7.56
C VAL A 577 -14.64 -22.63 -6.70
N PHE A 578 -14.04 -21.77 -5.87
CA PHE A 578 -13.01 -22.15 -4.92
C PHE A 578 -13.52 -23.20 -3.93
N THR A 579 -14.69 -22.97 -3.33
CA THR A 579 -15.33 -23.92 -2.41
C THR A 579 -15.68 -25.24 -3.09
N LEU A 580 -16.17 -25.23 -4.34
CA LEU A 580 -16.45 -26.45 -5.09
C LEU A 580 -15.19 -27.23 -5.47
N THR A 581 -14.09 -26.53 -5.76
CA THR A 581 -12.84 -27.14 -6.21
C THR A 581 -11.99 -27.66 -5.05
N TYR A 582 -11.91 -26.88 -3.97
CA TYR A 582 -11.00 -27.12 -2.84
C TYR A 582 -11.72 -27.41 -1.53
N GLY A 583 -13.02 -27.11 -1.39
CA GLY A 583 -13.80 -27.36 -0.17
C GLY A 583 -14.14 -28.85 0.04
N ASP A 584 -14.62 -29.19 1.24
CA ASP A 584 -15.05 -30.56 1.55
C ASP A 584 -16.40 -30.87 0.88
N ALA A 585 -16.49 -32.01 0.18
CA ALA A 585 -17.69 -32.48 -0.53
C ALA A 585 -18.93 -32.71 0.36
N HIS A 586 -18.82 -32.53 1.68
CA HIS A 586 -19.87 -32.80 2.67
C HIS A 586 -20.60 -31.55 3.20
N GLN A 587 -20.17 -30.32 2.89
CA GLN A 587 -20.84 -29.11 3.37
C GLN A 587 -21.98 -28.61 2.46
N THR A 588 -22.14 -29.13 1.25
CA THR A 588 -23.18 -28.69 0.30
C THR A 588 -24.61 -29.12 0.66
N LYS A 589 -24.85 -29.77 1.81
CA LYS A 589 -26.19 -30.26 2.20
C LYS A 589 -26.89 -29.49 3.33
N SER A 590 -26.28 -28.51 3.99
CA SER A 590 -26.93 -27.82 5.12
C SER A 590 -27.69 -26.53 4.77
N ASP A 591 -27.51 -25.94 3.59
CA ASP A 591 -28.13 -24.63 3.25
C ASP A 591 -29.39 -24.71 2.37
N VAL A 592 -29.96 -25.91 2.17
CA VAL A 592 -31.25 -26.08 1.47
C VAL A 592 -32.25 -26.79 2.39
N GLY A 593 -32.70 -26.09 3.43
CA GLY A 593 -33.71 -26.65 4.33
C GLY A 593 -34.13 -25.69 5.43
N GLY A 594 -34.79 -24.58 5.08
CA GLY A 594 -35.17 -23.59 6.08
C GLY A 594 -36.23 -22.57 5.70
N THR A 595 -37.28 -22.94 4.96
CA THR A 595 -38.55 -22.19 4.95
C THR A 595 -39.72 -23.10 4.53
N ALA A 596 -40.41 -23.67 5.52
CA ALA A 596 -41.83 -24.07 5.43
C ALA A 596 -42.35 -24.43 6.84
N ALA A 597 -42.81 -23.42 7.57
CA ALA A 597 -43.95 -23.46 8.51
C ALA A 597 -44.22 -22.03 8.99
#